data_AF-A0A1C3YSD5-F1
#
_entry.id   AF-A0A1C3YSD5-F1
#
_cell.length_a   1.000
_cell.length_b   1.000
_cell.length_c   1.000
_cell.angle_alpha   90.00
_cell.angle_beta   90.00
_cell.angle_gamma   90.00
#
_symmetry.space_group_name_H-M   'P 1'
#
loop_
_entity.id
_entity.type
_entity.pdbx_description
1 polymer ?
#
loop_
_entity_poly.entity_id
_entity_poly.type
_entity_poly.pdbx_seq_one_letter_code
_entity_poly.pdbx_strand_id
1 'polypeptide(L)'
;MYTIPLLPPGMDIETKAILKKVAVAHRYLAELKGVSASIPNERILIDTLVLQEARESSAIENIISTFDEIYQSDWASGNFATAAAKEVHSYARALQK
;
A
#
# COMPACT_ATOMS: atom_id res chain seq x y z
N MET A 1 17.22 -17.51 -21.90
CA MET A 1 16.39 -16.47 -21.25
C MET A 1 15.07 -17.11 -20.88
N TYR A 2 14.54 -16.82 -19.70
CA TYR A 2 13.19 -17.27 -19.33
C TYR A 2 12.16 -16.42 -20.09
N THR A 3 11.26 -17.06 -20.82
CA THR A 3 10.17 -16.38 -21.53
C THR A 3 8.96 -16.34 -20.60
N ILE A 4 8.55 -15.13 -20.22
CA ILE A 4 7.38 -14.94 -19.36
C ILE A 4 6.12 -15.26 -20.17
N PRO A 5 5.26 -16.20 -19.72
CA PRO A 5 4.01 -16.52 -20.42
C PRO A 5 3.03 -15.34 -20.38
N LEU A 6 2.25 -15.16 -21.44
CA LEU A 6 1.20 -14.15 -21.51
C LEU A 6 0.03 -14.53 -20.58
N LEU A 7 -0.57 -13.51 -19.96
CA LEU A 7 -1.83 -13.68 -19.23
C LEU A 7 -3.01 -13.74 -20.21
N PRO A 8 -4.07 -14.54 -19.92
CA PRO A 8 -4.27 -15.33 -18.71
C PRO A 8 -3.47 -16.65 -18.71
N PRO A 9 -3.18 -17.21 -17.52
CA PRO A 9 -2.57 -18.53 -17.43
C PRO A 9 -3.51 -19.58 -18.05
N GLY A 10 -2.97 -20.59 -18.74
CA GLY A 10 -3.75 -21.65 -19.38
C GLY A 10 -4.41 -22.67 -18.42
N MET A 11 -4.61 -22.29 -17.16
CA MET A 11 -5.25 -23.11 -16.14
C MET A 11 -6.47 -22.40 -15.56
N ASP A 12 -7.43 -23.18 -15.08
CA ASP A 12 -8.56 -22.62 -14.35
C ASP A 12 -8.11 -22.06 -12.99
N ILE A 13 -8.33 -20.76 -12.80
CA ILE A 13 -7.99 -20.02 -11.58
C ILE A 13 -9.16 -19.96 -10.59
N GLU A 14 -10.39 -20.28 -11.02
CA GLU A 14 -11.60 -20.21 -10.19
C GLU A 14 -11.79 -21.49 -9.37
N THR A 15 -10.75 -21.89 -8.66
CA THR A 15 -10.80 -23.10 -7.83
C THR A 15 -11.59 -22.86 -6.54
N LYS A 16 -12.19 -23.93 -5.98
CA LYS A 16 -12.86 -23.86 -4.66
C LYS A 16 -11.97 -23.28 -3.57
N ALA A 17 -10.65 -23.50 -3.62
CA ALA A 17 -9.71 -22.97 -2.64
C ALA A 17 -9.57 -21.46 -2.76
N ILE A 18 -9.41 -20.95 -4.00
CA ILE A 18 -9.30 -19.52 -4.29
C ILE A 18 -10.62 -18.82 -3.97
N LEU A 19 -11.76 -19.33 -4.44
CA LEU A 19 -13.07 -18.72 -4.22
C LEU A 19 -13.43 -18.62 -2.73
N LYS A 20 -13.07 -19.61 -1.91
CA LYS A 20 -13.22 -19.53 -0.44
C LYS A 20 -12.40 -18.39 0.17
N LYS A 21 -11.19 -18.14 -0.33
CA LYS A 21 -10.35 -17.02 0.14
C LYS A 21 -10.88 -15.67 -0.36
N VAL A 22 -11.34 -15.61 -1.62
CA VAL A 22 -11.98 -14.41 -2.19
C VAL A 22 -13.18 -13.97 -1.35
N ALA A 23 -14.05 -14.90 -0.96
CA ALA A 23 -15.20 -14.58 -0.12
C ALA A 23 -14.79 -13.97 1.23
N VAL A 24 -13.76 -14.51 1.88
CA VAL A 24 -13.26 -13.99 3.16
C VAL A 24 -12.60 -12.62 2.98
N ALA A 25 -11.76 -12.45 1.97
CA ALA A 25 -11.10 -11.17 1.67
C ALA A 25 -12.14 -10.08 1.34
N HIS A 26 -13.12 -10.40 0.49
CA HIS A 26 -14.21 -9.51 0.14
C HIS A 26 -15.01 -9.05 1.36
N ARG A 27 -15.32 -9.97 2.29
CA ARG A 27 -16.01 -9.62 3.54
C ARG A 27 -15.24 -8.56 4.33
N TYR A 28 -13.95 -8.77 4.58
CA TYR A 28 -13.15 -7.82 5.37
C TYR A 28 -12.94 -6.49 4.65
N LEU A 29 -12.80 -6.49 3.31
CA LEU A 29 -12.75 -5.26 2.53
C LEU A 29 -14.07 -4.47 2.61
N ALA A 30 -15.21 -5.17 2.58
CA ALA A 30 -16.52 -4.54 2.73
C ALA A 30 -16.74 -3.97 4.14
N GLU A 31 -16.29 -4.67 5.19
CA GLU A 31 -16.31 -4.17 6.57
C GLU A 31 -15.45 -2.90 6.72
N LEU A 32 -14.22 -2.91 6.20
CA LEU A 32 -13.34 -1.74 6.20
C LEU A 32 -13.98 -0.54 5.48
N LYS A 33 -14.55 -0.76 4.29
CA LYS A 33 -15.25 0.27 3.51
C LYS A 33 -16.46 0.83 4.26
N GLY A 34 -17.20 -0.01 4.99
CA GLY A 34 -18.34 0.42 5.80
C GLY A 34 -17.92 1.25 7.01
N VAL A 35 -16.87 0.81 7.72
CA VAL A 35 -16.35 1.51 8.90
C VAL A 35 -15.70 2.83 8.52
N SER A 36 -14.91 2.88 7.43
CA SER A 36 -14.25 4.12 6.99
C SER A 36 -15.28 5.24 6.78
N ALA A 37 -16.42 4.94 6.15
CA ALA A 37 -17.51 5.90 5.91
C ALA A 37 -18.11 6.55 7.17
N SER A 38 -17.90 5.96 8.35
CA SER A 38 -18.36 6.51 9.64
C SER A 38 -17.36 7.48 10.29
N ILE A 39 -16.15 7.61 9.74
CA ILE A 39 -15.06 8.36 10.35
C ILE A 39 -15.17 9.83 9.93
N PRO A 40 -15.23 10.80 10.87
CA PRO A 40 -15.45 12.21 10.55
C PRO A 40 -14.41 12.82 9.59
N ASN A 41 -13.18 12.30 9.61
CA ASN A 41 -12.12 12.66 8.68
C ASN A 41 -11.36 11.42 8.23
N GLU A 42 -11.94 10.70 7.26
CA GLU A 42 -11.35 9.48 6.66
C GLU A 42 -9.92 9.71 6.14
N ARG A 43 -9.61 10.94 5.72
CA ARG A 43 -8.34 11.31 5.12
C ARG A 43 -7.15 11.08 6.05
N ILE A 44 -7.34 11.25 7.36
CA ILE A 44 -6.29 10.96 8.36
C ILE A 44 -5.86 9.49 8.32
N LEU A 45 -6.80 8.56 8.12
CA LEU A 45 -6.48 7.13 7.99
C LEU A 45 -5.85 6.82 6.65
N ILE A 46 -6.40 7.35 5.56
CA ILE A 46 -5.86 7.08 4.22
C ILE A 46 -4.42 7.59 4.11
N ASP A 47 -4.14 8.81 4.57
CA ASP A 47 -2.79 9.40 4.48
C ASP A 47 -1.78 8.61 5.34
N THR A 48 -2.18 8.17 6.55
CA THR A 48 -1.31 7.37 7.42
C THR A 48 -1.11 5.93 6.94
N LEU A 49 -2.14 5.32 6.36
CA LEU A 49 -2.04 3.98 5.76
C LEU A 49 -1.16 3.99 4.52
N VAL A 50 -1.28 5.00 3.66
CA VAL A 50 -0.44 5.15 2.47
C VAL A 50 1.04 5.30 2.85
N LEU A 51 1.36 6.09 3.88
CA LEU A 51 2.74 6.22 4.36
C LEU A 51 3.27 4.93 4.99
N GLN A 52 2.43 4.18 5.70
CA GLN A 52 2.79 2.87 6.25
C GLN A 52 3.08 1.86 5.16
N GLU A 53 2.17 1.72 4.21
CA GLU A 53 2.33 0.84 3.05
C GLU A 53 3.59 1.21 2.26
N ALA A 54 3.79 2.50 1.98
CA ALA A 54 4.97 2.97 1.26
C ALA A 54 6.28 2.61 1.98
N ARG A 55 6.34 2.73 3.31
CA ARG A 55 7.52 2.33 4.09
C ARG A 55 7.76 0.83 3.99
N GLU A 56 6.72 0.02 4.20
CA GLU A 56 6.85 -1.43 4.23
C GLU A 56 7.22 -2.00 2.86
N SER A 57 6.56 -1.51 1.80
CA SER A 57 6.92 -1.83 0.42
C SER A 57 8.35 -1.40 0.08
N SER A 58 8.77 -0.21 0.51
CA SER A 58 10.15 0.29 0.30
C SER A 58 11.20 -0.54 1.06
N ALA A 59 10.85 -1.05 2.24
CA ALA A 59 11.76 -1.86 3.05
C ALA A 59 12.10 -3.20 2.38
N ILE A 60 11.17 -3.78 1.59
CA ILE A 60 11.43 -4.98 0.78
C ILE A 60 12.57 -4.72 -0.23
N GLU A 61 12.66 -3.50 -0.76
CA GLU A 61 13.68 -3.05 -1.71
C GLU A 61 14.94 -2.47 -1.03
N ASN A 62 15.15 -2.73 0.26
CA ASN A 62 16.26 -2.22 1.09
C ASN A 62 16.29 -0.69 1.28
N ILE A 63 15.15 0.00 1.10
CA ILE A 63 15.00 1.41 1.44
C ILE A 63 14.44 1.49 2.86
N ILE A 64 15.33 1.59 3.84
CA ILE A 64 14.99 1.53 5.27
C ILE A 64 14.79 2.94 5.83
N SER A 65 13.63 3.19 6.42
CA SER A 65 13.32 4.43 7.15
C SER A 65 12.48 4.14 8.39
N THR A 66 12.45 5.07 9.34
CA THR A 66 11.63 4.98 10.55
C THR A 66 10.35 5.81 10.43
N PHE A 67 9.36 5.51 11.28
CA PHE A 67 8.17 6.35 11.37
C PHE A 67 8.50 7.81 11.74
N ASP A 68 9.44 8.02 12.66
CA ASP A 68 9.84 9.37 13.08
C ASP A 68 10.41 10.17 11.90
N GLU A 69 11.28 9.56 11.10
CA GLU A 69 11.84 10.19 9.90
C GLU A 69 10.75 10.52 8.87
N ILE A 70 9.79 9.61 8.66
CA ILE A 70 8.69 9.82 7.72
C ILE A 70 7.76 10.94 8.18
N TYR A 71 7.41 10.98 9.47
CA TYR A 71 6.49 11.98 10.03
C TYR A 71 7.14 13.37 10.20
N GLN A 72 8.46 13.44 10.40
CA GLN A 72 9.20 14.71 10.39
C GLN A 72 9.47 15.23 8.97
N SER A 73 9.25 14.40 7.95
CA SER A 73 9.41 14.78 6.56
C SER A 73 8.11 15.33 5.98
N ASP A 74 8.23 16.35 5.14
CA ASP A 74 7.12 16.96 4.42
C ASP A 74 7.46 17.15 2.94
N TRP A 75 6.67 16.48 2.10
CA TRP A 75 6.82 16.54 0.67
C TRP A 75 6.56 17.93 0.08
N ALA A 76 5.62 18.71 0.64
CA ALA A 76 5.23 20.00 0.10
C ALA A 76 6.32 21.06 0.30
N SER A 77 6.95 21.08 1.48
CA SER A 77 8.11 21.93 1.76
C SER A 77 9.43 21.38 1.18
N GLY A 78 9.46 20.12 0.75
CA GLY A 78 10.67 19.45 0.26
C GLY A 78 11.66 19.12 1.39
N ASN A 79 11.21 19.17 2.64
CA ASN A 79 12.01 18.86 3.81
C ASN A 79 11.94 17.37 4.12
N PHE A 80 13.07 16.69 4.10
CA PHE A 80 13.14 15.27 4.42
C PHE A 80 14.20 15.01 5.48
N ALA A 81 13.87 14.22 6.50
CA ALA A 81 14.82 13.82 7.54
C ALA A 81 15.98 12.99 6.96
N THR A 82 15.68 12.14 5.98
CA THR A 82 16.66 11.27 5.30
C THR A 82 16.32 11.08 3.82
N ALA A 83 17.31 10.63 3.04
CA ALA A 83 17.07 10.21 1.65
C ALA A 83 16.09 9.04 1.56
N ALA A 84 16.14 8.09 2.50
CA ALA A 84 15.19 6.98 2.56
C ALA A 84 13.75 7.46 2.83
N ALA A 85 13.57 8.42 3.74
CA ALA A 85 12.26 9.04 3.97
C ALA A 85 11.73 9.75 2.71
N LYS A 86 12.60 10.40 1.94
CA LYS A 86 12.23 10.99 0.64
C LYS A 86 11.74 9.95 -0.37
N GLU A 87 12.38 8.79 -0.46
CA GLU A 87 11.94 7.70 -1.34
C GLU A 87 10.59 7.13 -0.88
N VAL A 88 10.40 6.93 0.43
CA VAL A 88 9.11 6.51 1.00
C VAL A 88 7.99 7.51 0.66
N HIS A 89 8.23 8.81 0.82
CA HIS A 89 7.27 9.86 0.42
C HIS A 89 7.02 9.89 -1.09
N SER A 90 8.03 9.60 -1.91
CA SER A 90 7.90 9.50 -3.37
C SER A 90 6.97 8.35 -3.76
N TYR A 91 7.12 7.19 -3.10
CA TYR A 91 6.25 6.03 -3.28
C TYR A 91 4.82 6.32 -2.81
N ALA A 92 4.65 6.88 -1.62
CA ALA A 92 3.36 7.28 -1.07
C ALA A 92 2.59 8.20 -2.04
N ARG A 93 3.29 9.15 -2.67
CA ARG A 93 2.71 10.04 -3.68
C ARG A 93 2.33 9.29 -4.96
N ALA A 94 3.09 8.28 -5.37
CA ALA A 94 2.77 7.47 -6.55
C ALA A 94 1.50 6.64 -6.34
N LEU A 95 1.24 6.16 -5.12
CA LEU A 95 0.00 5.42 -4.79
C LEU A 95 -1.28 6.29 -4.84
N GLN A 96 -1.15 7.60 -4.67
CA GLN A 96 -2.28 8.53 -4.66
C GLN A 96 -2.63 9.13 -6.03
N LYS A 97 -1.87 8.79 -7.09
CA LYS A 97 -2.13 9.22 -8.47
C LYS A 97 -3.01 8.23 -9.20
#